data_AF-A0A3C1B3I5-F1
#
_entry.id   AF-A0A3C1B3I5-F1
#
_cell.length_a   1.000
_cell.length_b   1.000
_cell.length_c   1.000
_cell.angle_alpha   90.00
_cell.angle_beta   90.00
_cell.angle_gamma   90.00
#
_symmetry.space_group_name_H-M   'P 1'
#
loop_
_entity.id
_entity.type
_entity.pdbx_description
1 polymer ?
#
loop_
_entity_poly.entity_id
_entity_poly.type
_entity_poly.pdbx_seq_one_letter_code
_entity_poly.pdbx_strand_id
1 'polypeptide(L)'
;MNKSIFFRRVLTILILALLLWTALTAILYSLVSRPIFTQIKVRDMQPKAEAIADLASHSFLSGDFFFNSLLESSFELFDAWVFVVDGITGEIRSTSLPDSDTAARQVIQNQIDSHLETLLTGDYASLWFIEKIPRGSGNREVMFIGVPIKVGFGSNQLVVGAIFFVTPMDELNAGLTSMNIALLYS
;
A
#
# COMPACT_ATOMS: atom_id res chain seq x y z
N MET A 1 -39.28 -48.69 -8.71
CA MET A 1 -39.21 -47.22 -8.91
C MET A 1 -38.60 -46.44 -7.73
N ASN A 2 -38.50 -46.97 -6.50
CA ASN A 2 -38.01 -46.22 -5.33
C ASN A 2 -36.48 -45.97 -5.28
N LYS A 3 -35.67 -46.74 -6.04
CA LYS A 3 -34.22 -46.57 -6.09
C LYS A 3 -33.79 -45.24 -6.73
N SER A 4 -34.53 -44.71 -7.70
CA SER A 4 -34.18 -43.45 -8.37
C SER A 4 -34.43 -42.23 -7.48
N ILE A 5 -35.46 -42.26 -6.64
CA ILE A 5 -35.81 -41.17 -5.71
C ILE A 5 -34.78 -41.09 -4.59
N PHE A 6 -34.39 -42.24 -4.02
CA PHE A 6 -33.35 -42.28 -2.99
C PHE A 6 -32.00 -41.78 -3.54
N PHE A 7 -31.59 -42.26 -4.72
CA PHE A 7 -30.36 -41.81 -5.36
C PHE A 7 -30.38 -40.31 -5.68
N ARG A 8 -31.49 -39.78 -6.22
CA ARG A 8 -31.63 -38.34 -6.48
C ARG A 8 -31.47 -37.52 -5.20
N ARG A 9 -32.09 -37.96 -4.10
CA ARG A 9 -32.05 -37.23 -2.83
C ARG A 9 -30.64 -37.19 -2.24
N VAL A 10 -29.94 -38.33 -2.26
CA VAL A 10 -28.53 -38.40 -1.83
C VAL A 10 -27.64 -37.54 -2.72
N LEU A 11 -27.81 -37.61 -4.04
CA LEU A 11 -27.07 -36.79 -5.00
C LEU A 11 -27.30 -35.29 -4.75
N THR A 12 -28.56 -34.86 -4.54
CA THR A 12 -28.87 -33.45 -4.25
C THR A 12 -28.22 -33.00 -2.95
N ILE A 13 -28.23 -33.82 -1.89
CA ILE A 13 -27.57 -33.49 -0.62
C ILE A 13 -26.05 -33.37 -0.82
N LEU A 14 -25.45 -34.26 -1.63
CA LEU A 14 -24.01 -34.26 -1.90
C LEU A 14 -23.59 -33.03 -2.69
N ILE A 15 -24.35 -32.67 -3.74
CA ILE A 15 -24.13 -31.44 -4.53
C ILE A 15 -24.32 -30.21 -3.63
N LEU A 16 -25.37 -30.19 -2.80
CA LEU A 16 -25.62 -29.07 -1.89
C LEU A 16 -24.47 -28.91 -0.89
N ALA A 17 -24.00 -30.02 -0.30
CA ALA A 17 -22.87 -30.00 0.63
C ALA A 17 -21.59 -29.48 -0.05
N LEU A 18 -21.33 -29.91 -1.28
CA LEU A 18 -20.16 -29.45 -2.05
C LEU A 18 -20.27 -27.95 -2.38
N LEU A 19 -21.44 -27.48 -2.82
CA LEU A 19 -21.68 -26.05 -3.05
C LEU A 19 -21.50 -25.21 -1.79
N LEU A 20 -22.02 -25.70 -0.66
CA LEU A 20 -21.90 -25.02 0.63
C LEU A 20 -20.44 -24.96 1.10
N TRP A 21 -19.68 -26.03 0.88
CA TRP A 21 -18.25 -26.10 1.18
C TRP A 21 -17.44 -25.13 0.33
N THR A 22 -17.67 -25.09 -0.98
CA THR A 22 -16.99 -24.16 -1.89
C THR A 22 -17.32 -22.71 -1.55
N ALA A 23 -18.60 -22.39 -1.30
CA ALA A 23 -19.02 -21.06 -0.90
C ALA A 23 -18.38 -20.63 0.44
N LEU A 24 -18.36 -21.52 1.44
CA LEU A 24 -17.73 -21.26 2.73
C LEU A 24 -16.22 -21.01 2.58
N THR A 25 -15.54 -21.84 1.79
CA THR A 25 -14.11 -21.70 1.54
C THR A 25 -13.79 -20.38 0.84
N ALA A 26 -14.58 -20.01 -0.18
CA ALA A 26 -14.42 -18.73 -0.88
C ALA A 26 -14.61 -17.52 0.05
N ILE A 27 -15.59 -17.56 0.95
CA ILE A 27 -15.81 -16.49 1.95
C ILE A 27 -14.63 -16.40 2.92
N LEU A 28 -14.21 -17.53 3.50
CA LEU A 28 -13.07 -17.55 4.43
C LEU A 28 -11.80 -17.04 3.77
N TYR A 29 -11.53 -17.47 2.53
CA TYR A 29 -10.36 -17.01 1.79
C TYR A 29 -10.42 -15.52 1.51
N SER A 30 -11.57 -15.00 1.08
CA SER A 30 -11.76 -13.56 0.83
C SER A 30 -11.47 -12.71 2.08
N LEU A 31 -11.89 -13.17 3.27
CA LEU A 31 -11.67 -12.45 4.53
C LEU A 31 -10.21 -12.50 5.00
N VAL A 32 -9.52 -13.63 4.81
CA VAL A 32 -8.17 -13.84 5.34
C VAL A 32 -7.08 -13.36 4.37
N SER A 33 -7.32 -13.44 3.07
CA SER A 33 -6.32 -13.12 2.04
C SER A 33 -5.90 -11.64 2.08
N ARG A 34 -6.87 -10.73 2.09
CA ARG A 34 -6.60 -9.28 2.04
C ARG A 34 -5.60 -8.81 3.10
N PRO A 35 -5.79 -9.05 4.42
CA PRO A 35 -4.81 -8.62 5.41
C PRO A 35 -3.43 -9.25 5.23
N ILE A 36 -3.36 -10.51 4.79
CA ILE A 36 -2.07 -11.18 4.53
C ILE A 36 -1.33 -10.51 3.36
N PHE A 37 -2.01 -10.31 2.23
CA PHE A 37 -1.38 -9.66 1.05
C PHE A 37 -0.99 -8.22 1.34
N THR A 38 -1.81 -7.48 2.10
CA THR A 38 -1.48 -6.14 2.58
C THR A 38 -0.18 -6.15 3.39
N GLN A 39 -0.06 -7.06 4.37
CA GLN A 39 1.16 -7.18 5.18
C GLN A 39 2.38 -7.58 4.34
N ILE A 40 2.21 -8.45 3.34
CA ILE A 40 3.29 -8.81 2.42
C ILE A 40 3.75 -7.58 1.63
N LYS A 41 2.82 -6.76 1.11
CA LYS A 41 3.16 -5.53 0.38
C LYS A 41 3.86 -4.51 1.31
N VAL A 42 3.40 -4.33 2.56
CA VAL A 42 4.10 -3.49 3.55
C VAL A 42 5.53 -3.99 3.79
N ARG A 43 5.72 -5.30 4.00
CA ARG A 43 7.04 -5.88 4.25
C ARG A 43 8.00 -5.77 3.06
N ASP A 44 7.49 -5.67 1.84
CA ASP A 44 8.29 -5.43 0.64
C ASP A 44 8.60 -3.93 0.45
N MET A 45 7.63 -3.06 0.73
CA MET A 45 7.75 -1.62 0.47
C MET A 45 8.46 -0.84 1.57
N GLN A 46 8.26 -1.21 2.84
CA GLN A 46 8.90 -0.55 3.98
C GLN A 46 10.43 -0.50 3.88
N PRO A 47 11.17 -1.61 3.63
CA PRO A 47 12.62 -1.53 3.51
C PRO A 47 13.08 -0.68 2.32
N LYS A 48 12.28 -0.58 1.25
CA LYS A 48 12.55 0.33 0.13
C LYS A 48 12.42 1.78 0.57
N ALA A 49 11.38 2.11 1.32
CA ALA A 49 11.19 3.44 1.90
C ALA A 49 12.31 3.82 2.88
N GLU A 50 12.75 2.88 3.72
CA GLU A 50 13.90 3.04 4.61
C GLU A 50 15.20 3.33 3.83
N ALA A 51 15.48 2.57 2.77
CA ALA A 51 16.65 2.81 1.92
C ALA A 51 16.62 4.20 1.26
N ILE A 52 15.46 4.66 0.79
CA ILE A 52 15.34 6.02 0.22
C ILE A 52 15.45 7.09 1.32
N ALA A 53 14.96 6.84 2.54
CA ALA A 53 15.12 7.76 3.67
C ALA A 53 16.60 7.93 4.05
N ASP A 54 17.36 6.83 4.05
CA ASP A 54 18.81 6.86 4.25
C ASP A 54 19.53 7.64 3.16
N LEU A 55 19.17 7.44 1.88
CA LEU A 55 19.72 8.25 0.78
C LEU A 55 19.35 9.73 0.91
N ALA A 56 18.10 10.02 1.28
CA ALA A 56 17.63 11.38 1.48
C ALA A 56 18.38 12.08 2.60
N SER A 57 18.73 11.39 3.70
CA SER A 57 19.49 11.97 4.81
C SER A 57 20.81 12.61 4.35
N HIS A 58 21.46 12.03 3.33
CA HIS A 58 22.69 12.56 2.73
C HIS A 58 22.39 13.72 1.75
N SER A 59 21.33 13.60 0.96
CA SER A 59 20.92 14.62 -0.01
C SER A 59 20.32 15.87 0.64
N PHE A 60 19.73 15.79 1.83
CA PHE A 60 19.11 16.92 2.53
C PHE A 60 20.11 18.03 2.83
N LEU A 61 21.39 17.69 2.99
CA LEU A 61 22.46 18.65 3.26
C LEU A 61 23.08 19.27 2.00
N SER A 62 22.91 18.65 0.83
CA SER A 62 23.76 18.91 -0.34
C SER A 62 23.03 19.24 -1.64
N GLY A 63 21.70 19.08 -1.70
CA GLY A 63 20.92 19.37 -2.91
C GLY A 63 21.34 18.49 -4.10
N ASP A 64 21.19 17.16 -3.95
CA ASP A 64 21.72 16.19 -4.91
C ASP A 64 20.83 16.03 -6.16
N PHE A 65 21.43 16.22 -7.34
CA PHE A 65 20.78 15.99 -8.63
C PHE A 65 20.37 14.53 -8.82
N PHE A 66 21.17 13.58 -8.33
CA PHE A 66 20.87 12.15 -8.43
C PHE A 66 19.58 11.79 -7.68
N PHE A 67 19.37 12.37 -6.50
CA PHE A 67 18.18 12.13 -5.71
C PHE A 67 16.90 12.64 -6.42
N ASN A 68 16.98 13.79 -7.10
CA ASN A 68 15.86 14.30 -7.88
C ASN A 68 15.51 13.38 -9.06
N SER A 69 16.50 12.88 -9.80
CA SER A 69 16.25 11.90 -10.88
C SER A 69 15.68 10.58 -10.36
N LEU A 70 16.10 10.15 -9.16
CA LEU A 70 15.51 8.97 -8.50
C LEU A 70 14.04 9.20 -8.15
N LEU A 71 13.68 10.37 -7.62
CA LEU A 71 12.29 10.72 -7.32
C LEU A 71 11.43 10.77 -8.59
N GLU A 72 11.94 11.32 -9.69
CA GLU A 72 11.23 11.34 -10.98
C GLU A 72 10.96 9.92 -11.50
N SER A 73 11.90 8.99 -11.29
CA SER A 73 11.78 7.60 -11.73
C SER A 73 11.16 6.66 -10.68
N SER A 74 10.67 7.19 -9.55
CA SER A 74 10.33 6.38 -8.38
C SER A 74 9.20 5.38 -8.65
N PHE A 75 8.22 5.77 -9.47
CA PHE A 75 7.09 4.91 -9.77
C PHE A 75 7.52 3.69 -10.61
N GLU A 76 8.41 3.88 -11.58
CA GLU A 76 8.92 2.77 -12.41
C GLU A 76 9.83 1.82 -11.62
N LEU A 77 10.59 2.36 -10.66
CA LEU A 77 11.54 1.56 -9.86
C LEU A 77 10.87 0.83 -8.71
N PHE A 78 9.85 1.44 -8.08
CA PHE A 78 9.30 0.96 -6.81
C PHE A 78 7.80 0.70 -6.84
N ASP A 79 7.10 0.97 -7.95
CA ASP A 79 5.64 0.94 -8.03
C ASP A 79 4.99 1.89 -6.99
N ALA A 80 5.69 2.98 -6.65
CA ALA A 80 5.29 3.90 -5.59
C ALA A 80 5.56 5.35 -5.97
N TRP A 81 4.60 6.20 -5.63
CA TRP A 81 4.84 7.63 -5.64
C TRP A 81 5.53 8.05 -4.34
N VAL A 82 6.67 8.71 -4.48
CA VAL A 82 7.49 9.10 -3.32
C VAL A 82 7.30 10.58 -3.03
N PHE A 83 7.04 10.88 -1.76
CA PHE A 83 6.92 12.23 -1.22
C PHE A 83 7.95 12.39 -0.11
N VAL A 84 8.79 13.41 -0.22
CA VAL A 84 9.83 13.74 0.73
C VAL A 84 9.43 15.06 1.38
N VAL A 85 9.26 15.04 2.69
CA VAL A 85 8.80 16.19 3.47
C VAL A 85 9.94 16.64 4.37
N ASP A 86 10.30 17.91 4.24
CA ASP A 86 11.20 18.57 5.17
C ASP A 86 10.46 18.92 6.47
N GLY A 87 10.95 18.43 7.60
CA GLY A 87 10.32 18.63 8.91
C GLY A 87 10.50 20.03 9.49
N ILE A 88 11.40 20.85 8.92
CA ILE A 88 11.69 22.21 9.37
C ILE A 88 10.95 23.22 8.48
N THR A 89 11.08 23.08 7.16
CA THR A 89 10.50 24.04 6.20
C THR A 89 9.07 23.67 5.79
N GLY A 90 8.67 22.42 5.98
CA GLY A 90 7.42 21.88 5.44
C GLY A 90 7.43 21.72 3.92
N GLU A 91 8.57 21.90 3.26
CA GLU A 91 8.68 21.73 1.82
C GLU A 91 8.49 20.26 1.43
N ILE A 92 7.58 20.03 0.47
CA ILE A 92 7.30 18.71 -0.07
C ILE A 92 7.92 18.59 -1.46
N ARG A 93 8.89 17.71 -1.60
CA ARG A 93 9.46 17.27 -2.89
C ARG A 93 8.83 15.94 -3.24
N SER A 94 8.16 15.84 -4.37
CA SER A 94 7.43 14.63 -4.76
C SER A 94 7.77 14.19 -6.16
N THR A 95 7.57 12.90 -6.43
CA THR A 95 7.44 12.44 -7.81
C THR A 95 6.26 13.13 -8.52
N SER A 96 6.29 13.09 -9.85
CA SER A 96 5.18 13.57 -10.67
C SER A 96 4.05 12.54 -10.64
N LEU A 97 2.87 12.95 -10.18
CA LEU A 97 1.67 12.13 -10.31
C LEU A 97 1.22 12.11 -11.77
N PRO A 98 0.64 11.01 -12.26
CA PRO A 98 -0.04 10.98 -13.55
C PRO A 98 -1.14 12.05 -13.61
N ASP A 99 -1.41 12.60 -14.80
CA ASP A 99 -2.45 13.63 -14.99
C ASP A 99 -3.82 13.21 -14.44
N SER A 100 -4.13 11.92 -14.53
CA SER A 100 -5.37 11.31 -14.01
C SER A 100 -5.55 11.40 -12.50
N ASP A 101 -4.45 11.61 -11.75
CA ASP A 101 -4.40 11.60 -10.29
C ASP A 101 -4.06 12.99 -9.71
N THR A 102 -4.13 14.05 -10.53
CA THR A 102 -3.91 15.44 -10.08
C THR A 102 -4.86 15.87 -8.97
N ALA A 103 -6.13 15.45 -9.05
CA ALA A 103 -7.12 15.68 -7.99
C ALA A 103 -6.79 14.93 -6.68
N ALA A 104 -6.04 13.83 -6.75
CA ALA A 104 -5.59 13.10 -5.57
C ALA A 104 -4.46 13.79 -4.83
N ARG A 105 -3.70 14.68 -5.49
CA ARG A 105 -2.52 15.35 -4.91
C ARG A 105 -2.85 16.03 -3.58
N GLN A 106 -3.94 16.80 -3.53
CA GLN A 106 -4.34 17.49 -2.31
C GLN A 106 -4.74 16.51 -1.20
N VAL A 107 -5.43 15.42 -1.54
CA VAL A 107 -5.84 14.40 -0.57
C VAL A 107 -4.61 13.69 -0.02
N ILE A 108 -3.64 13.34 -0.87
CA ILE A 108 -2.38 12.73 -0.48
C ILE A 108 -1.59 13.65 0.47
N GLN A 109 -1.47 14.93 0.12
CA GLN A 109 -0.80 15.92 0.96
C GLN A 109 -1.48 16.03 2.33
N ASN A 110 -2.80 16.15 2.39
CA ASN A 110 -3.54 16.22 3.65
C ASN A 110 -3.31 14.97 4.53
N GLN A 111 -3.19 13.78 3.92
CA GLN A 111 -2.91 12.53 4.65
C GLN A 111 -1.47 12.44 5.13
N ILE A 112 -0.53 13.00 4.37
CA ILE A 112 0.86 13.12 4.79
C ILE A 112 0.96 14.07 5.99
N ASP A 113 0.36 15.25 5.88
CA ASP A 113 0.42 16.28 6.92
C ASP A 113 -0.20 15.79 8.24
N SER A 114 -1.29 15.02 8.18
CA SER A 114 -1.94 14.48 9.38
C SER A 114 -1.13 13.40 10.12
N HIS A 115 -0.18 12.76 9.45
CA HIS A 115 0.66 11.69 10.02
C HIS A 115 2.13 12.09 10.18
N LEU A 116 2.54 13.24 9.63
CA LEU A 116 3.91 13.72 9.66
C LEU A 116 4.42 13.91 11.09
N GLU A 117 3.62 14.56 11.95
CA GLU A 117 4.01 14.85 13.33
C GLU A 117 4.39 13.57 14.09
N THR A 118 3.66 12.47 13.86
CA THR A 118 3.94 11.16 14.46
C THR A 118 5.30 10.60 14.06
N LEU A 119 5.76 10.86 12.83
CA LEU A 119 7.10 10.44 12.38
C LEU A 119 8.18 11.38 12.91
N LEU A 120 7.88 12.68 13.03
CA LEU A 120 8.84 13.68 13.50
C LEU A 120 9.15 13.54 15.00
N THR A 121 8.27 12.94 15.81
CA THR A 121 8.61 12.65 17.23
C THR A 121 9.80 11.70 17.36
N GLY A 122 10.04 10.87 16.34
CA GLY A 122 11.10 9.87 16.32
C GLY A 122 10.79 8.59 17.08
N ASP A 123 9.60 8.47 17.68
CA ASP A 123 9.15 7.28 18.42
C ASP A 123 8.84 6.10 17.49
N TYR A 124 8.51 6.40 16.23
CA TYR A 124 8.13 5.42 15.23
C TYR A 124 9.25 5.25 14.19
N ALA A 125 9.67 4.01 13.94
CA ALA A 125 10.60 3.69 12.84
C ALA A 125 9.91 3.76 11.46
N SER A 126 8.61 3.49 11.43
CA SER A 126 7.78 3.55 10.23
C SER A 126 6.30 3.58 10.63
N LEU A 127 5.44 4.08 9.77
CA LEU A 127 3.99 3.92 9.86
C LEU A 127 3.43 3.48 8.52
N TRP A 128 2.27 2.84 8.54
CA TRP A 128 1.54 2.53 7.30
C TRP A 128 0.04 2.58 7.52
N PHE A 129 -0.68 2.97 6.47
CA PHE A 129 -2.14 3.03 6.47
C PHE A 129 -2.69 2.94 5.04
N ILE A 130 -3.99 2.71 4.91
CA ILE A 130 -4.68 2.63 3.60
C ILE A 130 -5.74 3.71 3.57
N GLU A 131 -5.76 4.46 2.47
CA GLU A 131 -6.75 5.51 2.25
C GLU A 131 -7.33 5.45 0.85
N LYS A 132 -8.52 6.05 0.71
CA LYS A 132 -9.18 6.19 -0.59
C LYS A 132 -8.88 7.56 -1.17
N ILE A 133 -8.30 7.58 -2.36
CA ILE A 133 -8.02 8.81 -3.11
C ILE A 133 -8.91 8.90 -4.37
N PRO A 134 -9.28 10.11 -4.79
CA PRO A 134 -9.99 10.32 -6.05
C PRO A 134 -9.20 9.83 -7.27
N ARG A 135 -9.86 9.23 -8.25
CA ARG A 135 -9.31 8.90 -9.58
C ARG A 135 -10.40 9.00 -10.63
N GLY A 136 -10.31 9.99 -11.52
CA GLY A 136 -11.37 10.29 -12.48
C GLY A 136 -12.71 10.53 -11.78
N SER A 137 -13.73 9.72 -12.11
CA SER A 137 -15.07 9.80 -11.48
C SER A 137 -15.27 8.87 -10.28
N GLY A 138 -14.23 8.14 -9.87
CA GLY A 138 -14.30 7.15 -8.79
C GLY A 138 -13.22 7.37 -7.72
N ASN A 139 -13.09 6.39 -6.84
CA ASN A 139 -12.04 6.35 -5.83
C ASN A 139 -11.20 5.07 -6.01
N ARG A 140 -9.92 5.17 -5.69
CA ARG A 140 -9.01 4.02 -5.58
C ARG A 140 -8.40 3.96 -4.21
N GLU A 141 -8.07 2.75 -3.77
CA GLU A 141 -7.32 2.56 -2.53
C GLU A 141 -5.83 2.70 -2.81
N VAL A 142 -5.14 3.42 -1.93
CA VAL A 142 -3.69 3.55 -1.92
C VAL A 142 -3.17 3.25 -0.53
N MET A 143 -1.99 2.66 -0.49
CA MET A 143 -1.25 2.40 0.73
C MET A 143 -0.20 3.49 0.93
N PHE A 144 -0.18 4.06 2.12
CA PHE A 144 0.84 4.98 2.58
C PHE A 144 1.82 4.22 3.46
N ILE A 145 3.12 4.45 3.25
CA ILE A 145 4.19 3.97 4.11
C ILE A 145 5.10 5.15 4.41
N GLY A 146 5.06 5.62 5.65
CA GLY A 146 5.84 6.75 6.14
C GLY A 146 7.07 6.28 6.90
N VAL A 147 8.23 6.85 6.62
CA VAL A 147 9.51 6.57 7.31
C VAL A 147 10.19 7.89 7.65
N PRO A 148 10.67 8.08 8.89
CA PRO A 148 11.37 9.31 9.27
C PRO A 148 12.77 9.35 8.65
N ILE A 149 13.20 10.55 8.25
CA ILE A 149 14.55 10.80 7.75
C ILE A 149 15.41 11.19 8.96
N LYS A 150 16.38 10.34 9.28
CA LYS A 150 17.28 10.52 10.42
C LYS A 150 18.66 10.95 9.93
N VAL A 151 19.17 12.06 10.45
CA VAL A 151 20.52 12.52 10.21
C VAL A 151 21.33 12.33 11.49
N GLY A 152 22.47 11.64 11.37
CA GLY A 152 23.39 11.43 12.48
C GLY A 152 24.29 12.64 12.70
N PHE A 153 24.27 13.20 13.91
CA PHE A 153 25.25 14.16 14.38
C PHE A 153 25.99 13.55 15.58
N GLY A 154 27.12 12.87 15.30
CA GLY A 154 27.86 12.15 16.33
C GLY A 154 27.06 10.96 16.88
N SER A 155 26.76 10.95 18.19
CA SER A 155 25.98 9.89 18.85
C SER A 155 24.46 10.11 18.82
N ASN A 156 23.98 11.28 18.39
CA ASN A 156 22.56 11.59 18.34
C ASN A 156 22.03 11.49 16.90
N GLN A 157 20.86 10.87 16.75
CA GLN A 157 20.08 10.90 15.52
C GLN A 157 19.00 11.97 15.66
N LEU A 158 18.99 12.94 14.76
CA LEU A 158 17.94 13.95 14.65
C LEU A 158 17.01 13.58 13.51
N VAL A 159 15.70 13.60 13.75
CA VAL A 159 14.70 13.48 12.68
C VAL A 159 14.57 14.84 12.01
N VAL A 160 14.88 14.91 10.71
CA VAL A 160 14.88 16.17 9.94
C VAL A 160 13.71 16.26 8.95
N GLY A 161 12.94 15.18 8.80
CA GLY A 161 11.87 15.08 7.83
C GLY A 161 11.31 13.67 7.77
N ALA A 162 10.50 13.39 6.74
CA ALA A 162 9.93 12.08 6.49
C ALA A 162 9.80 11.80 5.00
N ILE A 163 9.77 10.51 4.65
CA ILE A 163 9.42 10.04 3.32
C ILE A 163 8.12 9.25 3.41
N PHE A 164 7.22 9.50 2.47
CA PHE A 164 6.01 8.74 2.27
C PHE A 164 6.02 8.07 0.90
N PHE A 165 5.91 6.74 0.91
CA PHE A 165 5.59 5.95 -0.26
C PHE A 165 4.08 5.83 -0.38
N VAL A 166 3.53 6.20 -1.53
CA VAL A 166 2.10 6.09 -1.84
C VAL A 166 1.94 5.13 -2.99
N THR A 167 1.44 3.93 -2.69
CA THR A 167 1.39 2.81 -3.64
C THR A 167 -0.06 2.47 -4.01
N PRO A 168 -0.41 2.38 -5.32
CA PRO A 168 -1.67 1.81 -5.76
C PRO A 168 -1.94 0.42 -5.17
N MET A 169 -3.17 0.16 -4.73
CA MET A 169 -3.62 -1.19 -4.36
C MET A 169 -4.37 -1.91 -5.50
N ASP A 170 -4.38 -1.32 -6.70
CA ASP A 170 -5.15 -1.82 -7.86
C ASP A 170 -4.75 -3.26 -8.22
N GLU A 171 -3.46 -3.56 -8.28
CA GLU A 171 -2.96 -4.89 -8.62
C GLU A 171 -3.32 -5.94 -7.55
N LEU A 172 -3.15 -5.58 -6.28
CA LEU A 172 -3.51 -6.46 -5.15
C LEU A 172 -5.01 -6.75 -5.16
N ASN A 173 -5.84 -5.73 -5.35
CA ASN A 173 -7.29 -5.86 -5.40
C ASN A 173 -7.76 -6.67 -6.62
N ALA A 174 -7.12 -6.49 -7.79
CA ALA A 174 -7.40 -7.28 -8.99
C ALA A 174 -6.98 -8.75 -8.82
N GLY A 175 -5.82 -9.01 -8.20
CA GLY A 175 -5.35 -10.35 -7.89
C GLY A 175 -6.27 -11.10 -6.94
N LEU A 176 -6.70 -10.43 -5.86
CA LEU A 176 -7.68 -10.98 -4.91
C LEU A 176 -9.01 -11.30 -5.57
N THR A 177 -9.50 -10.40 -6.42
CA THR A 177 -10.76 -10.60 -7.16
C THR A 177 -10.65 -11.78 -8.12
N SER A 178 -9.55 -11.87 -8.88
CA SER A 178 -9.31 -12.96 -9.83
C SER A 178 -9.25 -14.33 -9.16
N MET A 179 -8.58 -14.39 -8.01
CA MET A 179 -8.47 -15.61 -7.21
C MET A 179 -9.80 -16.00 -6.58
N ASN A 180 -10.58 -15.05 -6.05
CA ASN A 180 -11.93 -15.32 -5.54
C ASN A 180 -12.84 -15.86 -6.64
N ILE A 181 -12.76 -15.31 -7.85
CA ILE A 181 -13.49 -15.81 -9.02
C ILE A 181 -13.03 -17.24 -9.36
N ALA A 182 -11.73 -17.50 -9.37
CA ALA A 182 -11.19 -18.83 -9.65
C ALA A 182 -11.68 -19.89 -8.65
N LEU A 183 -11.78 -19.54 -7.36
CA LEU A 183 -12.32 -20.43 -6.31
C LEU A 183 -13.82 -20.74 -6.50
N LEU A 184 -14.58 -19.82 -7.07
CA LEU A 184 -16.01 -20.04 -7.37
C LEU A 184 -16.23 -20.91 -8.61
N TYR A 185 -15.29 -20.90 -9.56
CA TYR A 185 -15.34 -21.72 -10.78
C TYR A 185 -14.50 -23.02 -10.69
N SER A 186 -13.82 -23.26 -9.56
CA SER A 186 -13.05 -24.48 -9.26
C SER A 186 -13.94 -25.63 -8.81
#